data_AF-A0A971WEI4-F1
#
_entry.id   AF-A0A971WEI4-F1
#
_cell.length_a   1.000
_cell.length_b   1.000
_cell.length_c   1.000
_cell.angle_alpha   90.00
_cell.angle_beta   90.00
_cell.angle_gamma   90.00
#
_symmetry.space_group_name_H-M   'P 1'
#
loop_
_entity.id
_entity.type
_entity.pdbx_description
1 polymer ?
#
loop_
_entity_poly.entity_id
_entity_poly.type
_entity_poly.pdbx_seq_one_letter_code
_entity_poly.pdbx_strand_id
1 'polypeptide(L)'
;MQKPFSFYLITDPHYFENSLGASGEAYDKFNLNEQKCLAETGAIIDSAFETLCADKATQVVIIPGDLVFNGEKESHRGFIKKLETLRACGKQIYVTTAGHDYSDNPTAFEGDKRIPVEGTKREELLELYNDYGYSDTLAFDARTYSYVSQIAGGVRLIALNCDGDGKDFHGFDEEQMQWIKTQIDAAKAAGDVFFAINHYPILPGSPIMAMVGDAVITNWQEVSTKLADWGLQLVFTGHMHMQTINAKTTENGNTLYDVCTGSLVGCPASIRKVTFLDEKTVEIKSSRIEDFDWEKNDMTANEYFAWRFDRMINTTIDSMVDNPEGFSRKMSKAGSKPKNLGLIKIAGKTIQKLTLGKLGRLIWIKVDPSLKNVLVRDLSVEVVRNMFEGDEPYVEGTPVHTLFMKALKRFRPVVKKTEKKLGKKHAALSAIPAFVSELIGNSGMPDNDATIELGEAIGERWVIG
;
A
#
# COMPACT_ATOMS: atom_id res chain seq x y z
N MET A 1 23.22 10.23 -16.85
CA MET A 1 23.49 10.55 -15.43
C MET A 1 25.00 10.60 -15.15
N GLN A 2 25.51 11.54 -14.32
CA GLN A 2 26.97 11.70 -14.10
C GLN A 2 27.53 10.99 -12.85
N LYS A 3 26.69 10.69 -11.85
CA LYS A 3 27.02 9.99 -10.59
C LYS A 3 25.77 9.26 -10.09
N PRO A 4 25.90 8.23 -9.22
CA PRO A 4 24.74 7.61 -8.59
C PRO A 4 23.83 8.63 -7.93
N PHE A 5 22.53 8.45 -8.06
CA PHE A 5 21.49 9.31 -7.49
C PHE A 5 20.63 8.48 -6.54
N SER A 6 20.27 9.04 -5.39
CA SER A 6 19.39 8.37 -4.44
C SER A 6 18.35 9.29 -3.86
N PHE A 7 17.21 8.71 -3.47
CA PHE A 7 16.16 9.37 -2.73
C PHE A 7 15.53 8.42 -1.71
N TYR A 8 14.89 9.00 -0.70
CA TYR A 8 13.98 8.28 0.20
C TYR A 8 12.55 8.37 -0.31
N LEU A 9 11.85 7.25 -0.24
CA LEU A 9 10.42 7.14 -0.51
C LEU A 9 9.72 6.70 0.78
N ILE A 10 8.81 7.52 1.23
CA ILE A 10 7.85 7.23 2.29
C ILE A 10 6.47 7.53 1.73
N THR A 11 5.43 6.82 2.16
CA THR A 11 4.09 7.03 1.65
C THR A 11 3.07 6.92 2.77
N ASP A 12 1.89 7.47 2.52
CA ASP A 12 0.74 7.32 3.40
C ASP A 12 1.10 7.67 4.87
N PRO A 13 1.74 8.84 5.14
CA PRO A 13 2.02 9.25 6.50
C PRO A 13 0.75 9.47 7.31
N HIS A 14 -0.40 9.75 6.65
CA HIS A 14 -1.73 9.88 7.28
C HIS A 14 -1.67 10.72 8.55
N TYR A 15 -0.92 11.82 8.54
CA TYR A 15 -0.67 12.57 9.76
C TYR A 15 -1.98 13.06 10.36
N PHE A 16 -2.11 12.87 11.67
CA PHE A 16 -3.25 13.34 12.44
C PHE A 16 -2.77 14.19 13.61
N GLU A 17 -3.27 15.42 13.68
CA GLU A 17 -2.93 16.33 14.76
C GLU A 17 -3.64 15.92 16.05
N ASN A 18 -2.88 15.56 17.09
CA ASN A 18 -3.44 15.02 18.33
C ASN A 18 -4.33 16.01 19.08
N SER A 19 -4.22 17.32 18.81
CA SER A 19 -5.16 18.32 19.35
C SER A 19 -6.59 18.16 18.81
N LEU A 20 -6.79 17.41 17.73
CA LEU A 20 -8.10 17.00 17.20
C LEU A 20 -8.69 15.80 17.93
N GLY A 21 -8.07 15.36 19.02
CA GLY A 21 -8.53 14.26 19.84
C GLY A 21 -8.05 12.93 19.30
N ALA A 22 -7.14 12.31 20.05
CA ALA A 22 -6.62 10.97 19.77
C ALA A 22 -6.82 10.04 20.98
N SER A 23 -7.93 10.25 21.71
CA SER A 23 -8.29 9.54 22.93
C SER A 23 -9.80 9.63 23.20
N GLY A 24 -10.29 8.84 24.16
CA GLY A 24 -11.69 8.81 24.55
C GLY A 24 -12.50 7.75 23.82
N GLU A 25 -13.73 7.54 24.27
CA GLU A 25 -14.57 6.42 23.85
C GLU A 25 -14.86 6.40 22.33
N ALA A 26 -15.04 7.58 21.70
CA ALA A 26 -15.23 7.65 20.26
C ALA A 26 -13.98 7.25 19.47
N TYR A 27 -12.81 7.70 19.93
CA TYR A 27 -11.53 7.32 19.33
C TYR A 27 -11.27 5.83 19.52
N ASP A 28 -11.42 5.29 20.73
CA ASP A 28 -11.18 3.88 21.03
C ASP A 28 -12.04 2.97 20.15
N LYS A 29 -13.35 3.29 20.00
CA LYS A 29 -14.26 2.56 19.11
C LYS A 29 -13.82 2.57 17.65
N PHE A 30 -13.36 3.73 17.16
CA PHE A 30 -12.85 3.85 15.80
C PHE A 30 -11.56 3.03 15.63
N ASN A 31 -10.63 3.19 16.57
CA ASN A 31 -9.28 2.63 16.51
C ASN A 31 -9.26 1.10 16.56
N LEU A 32 -10.33 0.45 17.05
CA LEU A 32 -10.48 -1.01 17.01
C LEU A 32 -10.46 -1.61 15.59
N ASN A 33 -10.82 -0.82 14.58
CA ASN A 33 -10.89 -1.27 13.19
C ASN A 33 -9.89 -0.54 12.27
N GLU A 34 -8.96 0.23 12.83
CA GLU A 34 -7.98 1.01 12.09
C GLU A 34 -6.64 0.27 12.06
N GLN A 35 -6.06 0.17 10.87
CA GLN A 35 -4.72 -0.39 10.64
C GLN A 35 -3.64 0.63 11.01
N LYS A 36 -3.92 1.92 10.83
CA LYS A 36 -3.01 3.03 11.09
C LYS A 36 -2.86 3.29 12.59
N CYS A 37 -1.66 3.66 13.01
CA CYS A 37 -1.39 4.08 14.38
C CYS A 37 -1.73 5.58 14.52
N LEU A 38 -3.03 5.92 14.44
CA LEU A 38 -3.50 7.31 14.28
C LEU A 38 -2.97 8.29 15.34
N ALA A 39 -3.12 7.98 16.63
CA ALA A 39 -2.61 8.81 17.73
C ALA A 39 -1.08 8.93 17.72
N GLU A 40 -0.44 7.89 17.20
CA GLU A 40 1.00 7.70 17.19
C GLU A 40 1.67 8.33 15.95
N THR A 41 0.89 8.76 14.94
CA THR A 41 1.39 9.27 13.64
C THR A 41 2.46 10.33 13.81
N GLY A 42 2.25 11.29 14.73
CA GLY A 42 3.22 12.34 15.01
C GLY A 42 4.59 11.82 15.43
N ALA A 43 4.63 10.90 16.41
CA ALA A 43 5.88 10.33 16.94
C ALA A 43 6.57 9.42 15.92
N ILE A 44 5.79 8.65 15.15
CA ILE A 44 6.32 7.78 14.10
C ILE A 44 6.98 8.61 12.98
N ILE A 45 6.31 9.68 12.53
CA ILE A 45 6.86 10.57 11.49
C ILE A 45 8.11 11.29 12.00
N ASP A 46 8.14 11.73 13.26
CA ASP A 46 9.33 12.36 13.84
C ASP A 46 10.52 11.40 13.83
N SER A 47 10.34 10.15 14.29
CA SER A 47 11.38 9.11 14.24
C SER A 47 11.86 8.81 12.81
N ALA A 48 10.93 8.71 11.86
CA ALA A 48 11.27 8.55 10.45
C ALA A 48 12.13 9.73 9.97
N PHE A 49 11.72 10.96 10.26
CA PHE A 49 12.39 12.17 9.78
C PHE A 49 13.77 12.33 10.41
N GLU A 50 13.95 11.94 11.67
CA GLU A 50 15.27 11.87 12.32
C GLU A 50 16.19 10.89 11.58
N THR A 51 15.71 9.68 11.28
CA THR A 51 16.45 8.68 10.49
C THR A 51 16.85 9.24 9.13
N LEU A 52 15.90 9.85 8.42
CA LEU A 52 16.16 10.49 7.12
C LEU A 52 17.19 11.61 7.26
N CYS A 53 17.05 12.49 8.27
CA CYS A 53 17.95 13.60 8.52
C CYS A 53 19.37 13.18 8.88
N ALA A 54 19.56 12.00 9.48
CA ALA A 54 20.88 11.46 9.80
C ALA A 54 21.69 11.12 8.53
N ASP A 55 21.04 10.68 7.45
CA ASP A 55 21.70 10.43 6.17
C ASP A 55 21.95 11.75 5.42
N LYS A 56 23.21 12.21 5.40
CA LYS A 56 23.59 13.42 4.65
C LYS A 56 23.89 13.19 3.17
N ALA A 57 24.02 11.93 2.74
CA ALA A 57 24.32 11.59 1.34
C ALA A 57 23.07 11.60 0.45
N THR A 58 21.90 11.27 1.01
CA THR A 58 20.62 11.26 0.28
C THR A 58 19.79 12.49 0.63
N GLN A 59 19.70 13.45 -0.29
CA GLN A 59 19.04 14.74 -0.04
C GLN A 59 17.57 14.78 -0.46
N VAL A 60 17.12 13.88 -1.34
CA VAL A 60 15.75 13.91 -1.86
C VAL A 60 14.85 12.98 -1.06
N VAL A 61 13.65 13.47 -0.70
CA VAL A 61 12.57 12.71 -0.07
C VAL A 61 11.31 12.88 -0.94
N ILE A 62 10.63 11.78 -1.22
CA ILE A 62 9.43 11.73 -2.04
C ILE A 62 8.28 11.17 -1.20
N ILE A 63 7.11 11.81 -1.26
CA ILE A 63 5.89 11.42 -0.53
C ILE A 63 4.67 11.43 -1.49
N PRO A 64 4.25 10.27 -2.04
CA PRO A 64 3.22 10.22 -3.06
C PRO A 64 1.80 10.17 -2.47
N GLY A 65 1.36 11.24 -1.80
CA GLY A 65 -0.02 11.40 -1.33
C GLY A 65 -0.32 10.85 0.06
N ASP A 66 -1.58 11.05 0.47
CA ASP A 66 -2.14 10.73 1.78
C ASP A 66 -1.30 11.34 2.92
N LEU A 67 -0.99 12.62 2.76
CA LEU A 67 -0.15 13.41 3.64
C LEU A 67 -0.79 13.56 5.03
N VAL A 68 -2.11 13.72 5.08
CA VAL A 68 -2.90 13.75 6.33
C VAL A 68 -3.97 12.66 6.35
N PHE A 69 -4.55 12.40 7.52
CA PHE A 69 -5.50 11.30 7.70
C PHE A 69 -6.82 11.49 6.96
N ASN A 70 -7.45 12.67 7.03
CA ASN A 70 -8.77 12.89 6.40
C ASN A 70 -9.06 14.38 6.11
N GLY A 71 -8.07 15.11 5.63
CA GLY A 71 -8.20 16.49 5.15
C GLY A 71 -8.42 17.52 6.25
N GLU A 72 -8.07 17.21 7.50
CA GLU A 72 -8.21 18.17 8.59
C GLU A 72 -7.21 19.31 8.44
N LYS A 73 -7.69 20.56 8.46
CA LYS A 73 -6.83 21.73 8.23
C LYS A 73 -5.73 21.86 9.29
N GLU A 74 -6.03 21.51 10.54
CA GLU A 74 -5.03 21.46 11.61
C GLU A 74 -3.99 20.36 11.38
N SER A 75 -4.38 19.19 10.85
CA SER A 75 -3.42 18.14 10.46
C SER A 75 -2.48 18.64 9.37
N HIS A 76 -2.96 19.36 8.34
CA HIS A 76 -2.07 19.95 7.34
C HIS A 76 -1.07 20.92 7.95
N ARG A 77 -1.52 21.81 8.84
CA ARG A 77 -0.64 22.76 9.55
C ARG A 77 0.41 22.04 10.37
N GLY A 78 0.05 20.96 11.07
CA GLY A 78 0.99 20.15 11.84
C GLY A 78 1.98 19.38 10.94
N PHE A 79 1.51 18.80 9.84
CA PHE A 79 2.36 18.06 8.90
C PHE A 79 3.37 18.97 8.21
N ILE A 80 2.96 20.16 7.78
CA ILE A 80 3.87 21.18 7.20
C ILE A 80 5.00 21.53 8.17
N LYS A 81 4.70 21.71 9.48
CA LYS A 81 5.75 21.94 10.49
C LYS A 81 6.77 20.79 10.55
N LYS A 82 6.33 19.54 10.35
CA LYS A 82 7.22 18.38 10.29
C LYS A 82 8.06 18.39 9.00
N LEU A 83 7.47 18.75 7.86
CA LEU A 83 8.22 18.90 6.60
C LEU A 83 9.29 19.99 6.69
N GLU A 84 9.03 21.06 7.43
CA GLU A 84 10.04 22.10 7.71
C GLU A 84 11.25 21.56 8.50
N THR A 85 11.07 20.55 9.38
CA THR A 85 12.18 19.86 10.05
C THR A 85 13.07 19.12 9.04
N LEU A 86 12.49 18.44 8.06
CA LEU A 86 13.25 17.79 6.97
C LEU A 86 13.99 18.82 6.11
N ARG A 87 13.33 19.93 5.74
CA ARG A 87 13.99 21.01 4.98
C ARG A 87 15.15 21.61 5.77
N ALA A 88 14.96 21.88 7.06
CA ALA A 88 15.99 22.44 7.93
C ALA A 88 17.24 21.55 8.02
N CYS A 89 17.11 20.22 7.86
CA CYS A 89 18.24 19.30 7.85
C CYS A 89 18.87 19.07 6.46
N GLY A 90 18.41 19.84 5.45
CA GLY A 90 18.96 19.89 4.09
C GLY A 90 18.23 19.03 3.06
N LYS A 91 17.03 18.52 3.37
CA LYS A 91 16.26 17.69 2.43
C LYS A 91 15.49 18.54 1.43
N GLN A 92 15.45 18.06 0.20
CA GLN A 92 14.50 18.47 -0.84
C GLN A 92 13.34 17.50 -0.83
N ILE A 93 12.11 18.03 -0.82
CA ILE A 93 10.90 17.24 -0.62
C ILE A 93 10.01 17.41 -1.84
N TYR A 94 9.51 16.31 -2.38
CA TYR A 94 8.57 16.30 -3.50
C TYR A 94 7.34 15.49 -3.09
N VAL A 95 6.17 16.14 -3.10
CA VAL A 95 4.91 15.50 -2.73
C VAL A 95 3.96 15.45 -3.92
N THR A 96 3.05 14.47 -3.89
CA THR A 96 1.72 14.60 -4.50
C THR A 96 0.69 14.62 -3.39
N THR A 97 -0.55 14.96 -3.72
CA THR A 97 -1.70 14.80 -2.83
C THR A 97 -2.48 13.55 -3.22
N ALA A 98 -3.43 13.16 -2.38
CA ALA A 98 -4.39 12.10 -2.63
C ALA A 98 -5.77 12.41 -2.01
N GLY A 99 -6.73 11.49 -2.17
CA GLY A 99 -8.09 11.63 -1.67
C GLY A 99 -8.23 11.89 -0.17
N HIS A 100 -7.28 11.47 0.69
CA HIS A 100 -7.31 11.79 2.12
C HIS A 100 -6.82 13.19 2.45
N ASP A 101 -6.24 13.93 1.50
CA ASP A 101 -5.69 15.27 1.73
C ASP A 101 -6.73 16.39 1.64
N TYR A 102 -7.97 16.10 1.27
CA TYR A 102 -9.03 17.11 1.25
C TYR A 102 -10.36 16.51 1.71
N SER A 103 -11.16 17.32 2.38
CA SER A 103 -12.46 16.89 2.88
C SER A 103 -13.35 18.07 3.21
N ASP A 104 -14.61 18.04 2.77
CA ASP A 104 -15.60 19.03 3.19
C ASP A 104 -16.11 18.78 4.63
N ASN A 105 -15.94 17.55 5.15
CA ASN A 105 -16.54 17.12 6.42
C ASN A 105 -15.61 16.25 7.27
N PRO A 106 -14.37 16.69 7.60
CA PRO A 106 -13.55 15.97 8.55
C PRO A 106 -14.14 15.98 9.96
N THR A 107 -13.68 15.02 10.79
CA THR A 107 -14.12 14.91 12.17
C THR A 107 -12.95 14.74 13.14
N ALA A 108 -13.01 15.44 14.26
CA ALA A 108 -12.21 15.20 15.46
C ALA A 108 -12.92 14.23 16.42
N PHE A 109 -12.23 13.83 17.48
CA PHE A 109 -12.76 13.00 18.56
C PHE A 109 -12.87 13.81 19.85
N GLU A 110 -14.05 13.82 20.47
CA GLU A 110 -14.28 14.47 21.77
C GLU A 110 -15.15 13.56 22.64
N GLY A 111 -14.55 12.98 23.68
CA GLY A 111 -15.25 12.08 24.61
C GLY A 111 -15.89 10.89 23.90
N ASP A 112 -17.22 10.83 23.91
CA ASP A 112 -18.04 9.77 23.30
C ASP A 112 -18.49 10.07 21.86
N LYS A 113 -18.07 11.21 21.28
CA LYS A 113 -18.54 11.69 19.98
C LYS A 113 -17.42 11.99 18.99
N ARG A 114 -17.80 11.99 17.72
CA ARG A 114 -17.08 12.67 16.64
C ARG A 114 -17.67 14.05 16.43
N ILE A 115 -16.82 15.07 16.33
CA ILE A 115 -17.24 16.45 16.11
C ILE A 115 -16.71 16.96 14.76
N PRO A 116 -17.48 17.73 13.98
CA PRO A 116 -16.97 18.35 12.76
C PRO A 116 -15.81 19.31 13.06
N VAL A 117 -14.82 19.35 12.17
CA VAL A 117 -13.72 20.32 12.21
C VAL A 117 -13.54 20.98 10.84
N GLU A 118 -12.74 22.04 10.78
CA GLU A 118 -12.42 22.69 9.51
C GLU A 118 -11.63 21.74 8.60
N GLY A 119 -12.16 21.51 7.41
CA GLY A 119 -11.48 20.75 6.37
C GLY A 119 -10.77 21.63 5.36
N THR A 120 -9.81 21.03 4.68
CA THR A 120 -9.06 21.64 3.57
C THR A 120 -9.75 21.29 2.26
N LYS A 121 -9.98 22.29 1.41
CA LYS A 121 -10.42 22.07 0.03
C LYS A 121 -9.25 21.66 -0.85
N ARG A 122 -9.52 20.88 -1.90
CA ARG A 122 -8.51 20.45 -2.86
C ARG A 122 -7.72 21.62 -3.45
N GLU A 123 -8.37 22.75 -3.71
CA GLU A 123 -7.73 23.94 -4.30
C GLU A 123 -6.75 24.63 -3.33
N GLU A 124 -6.93 24.47 -2.02
CA GLU A 124 -6.02 25.02 -1.00
C GLU A 124 -4.69 24.24 -0.94
N LEU A 125 -4.67 22.99 -1.41
CA LEU A 125 -3.50 22.11 -1.29
C LEU A 125 -2.28 22.60 -2.06
N LEU A 126 -2.48 23.23 -3.23
CA LEU A 126 -1.37 23.81 -3.99
C LEU A 126 -0.66 24.91 -3.21
N GLU A 127 -1.41 25.78 -2.55
CA GLU A 127 -0.82 26.85 -1.75
C GLU A 127 -0.10 26.27 -0.52
N LEU A 128 -0.73 25.33 0.17
CA LEU A 128 -0.16 24.67 1.35
C LEU A 128 1.16 23.95 1.05
N TYR A 129 1.25 23.30 -0.11
CA TYR A 129 2.39 22.45 -0.45
C TYR A 129 3.29 23.00 -1.56
N ASN A 130 3.13 24.27 -1.93
CA ASN A 130 3.85 24.90 -3.05
C ASN A 130 5.38 24.68 -3.01
N ASP A 131 5.95 24.74 -1.81
CA ASP A 131 7.39 24.62 -1.56
C ASP A 131 7.92 23.18 -1.60
N TYR A 132 7.05 22.18 -1.72
CA TYR A 132 7.39 20.75 -1.69
C TYR A 132 7.16 20.08 -3.05
N GLY A 133 7.58 20.75 -4.12
CA GLY A 133 7.62 20.21 -5.50
C GLY A 133 6.99 21.10 -6.55
N TYR A 134 5.99 21.92 -6.19
CA TYR A 134 5.16 22.68 -7.14
C TYR A 134 5.73 24.03 -7.60
N SER A 135 6.73 24.59 -6.90
CA SER A 135 7.23 25.95 -7.12
C SER A 135 8.29 26.11 -8.22
N ASP A 136 8.97 25.04 -8.63
CA ASP A 136 10.04 25.05 -9.65
C ASP A 136 9.93 23.84 -10.59
N THR A 137 8.82 23.78 -11.33
CA THR A 137 8.49 22.66 -12.21
C THR A 137 8.93 22.93 -13.64
N LEU A 138 9.44 21.91 -14.32
CA LEU A 138 9.66 21.91 -15.78
C LEU A 138 8.33 21.94 -16.55
N ALA A 139 7.29 21.31 -15.99
CA ALA A 139 5.94 21.30 -16.51
C ALA A 139 4.95 21.14 -15.37
N PHE A 140 3.79 21.78 -15.48
CA PHE A 140 2.71 21.71 -14.50
C PHE A 140 1.37 21.59 -15.21
N ASP A 141 0.57 20.60 -14.81
CA ASP A 141 -0.82 20.47 -15.21
C ASP A 141 -1.72 21.03 -14.10
N ALA A 142 -2.25 22.23 -14.33
CA ALA A 142 -3.11 22.93 -13.37
C ALA A 142 -4.46 22.24 -13.11
N ARG A 143 -4.90 21.31 -13.97
CA ARG A 143 -6.16 20.60 -13.75
C ARG A 143 -5.99 19.50 -12.71
N THR A 144 -4.94 18.71 -12.86
CA THR A 144 -4.70 17.52 -12.04
C THR A 144 -3.73 17.78 -10.89
N TYR A 145 -2.95 18.85 -10.96
CA TYR A 145 -1.79 19.11 -10.10
C TYR A 145 -0.67 18.08 -10.29
N SER A 146 -0.60 17.48 -11.48
CA SER A 146 0.58 16.73 -11.91
C SER A 146 1.70 17.70 -12.28
N TYR A 147 2.95 17.32 -12.05
CA TYR A 147 4.09 18.16 -12.39
C TYR A 147 5.33 17.35 -12.76
N VAL A 148 6.32 18.02 -13.34
CA VAL A 148 7.63 17.47 -13.65
C VAL A 148 8.69 18.32 -13.00
N SER A 149 9.64 17.72 -12.29
CA SER A 149 10.76 18.44 -11.67
C SER A 149 12.10 17.80 -12.02
N GLN A 150 13.11 18.64 -12.21
CA GLN A 150 14.50 18.20 -12.35
C GLN A 150 15.09 18.00 -10.95
N ILE A 151 15.01 16.77 -10.42
CA ILE A 151 15.37 16.49 -9.02
C ILE A 151 16.87 16.29 -8.82
N ALA A 152 17.62 16.02 -9.89
CA ALA A 152 19.08 16.03 -9.94
C ALA A 152 19.57 16.24 -11.38
N GLY A 153 20.86 16.51 -11.56
CA GLY A 153 21.44 16.64 -12.90
C GLY A 153 21.31 15.36 -13.72
N GLY A 154 20.47 15.39 -14.77
CA GLY A 154 20.20 14.22 -15.61
C GLY A 154 19.08 13.29 -15.08
N VAL A 155 18.33 13.70 -14.04
CA VAL A 155 17.24 12.92 -13.43
C VAL A 155 15.95 13.75 -13.31
N ARG A 156 14.85 13.25 -13.89
CA ARG A 156 13.51 13.86 -13.82
C ARG A 156 12.52 13.01 -13.02
N LEU A 157 11.78 13.68 -12.16
CA LEU A 157 10.57 13.14 -11.53
C LEU A 157 9.35 13.56 -12.35
N ILE A 158 8.50 12.60 -12.69
CA ILE A 158 7.16 12.86 -13.22
C ILE A 158 6.16 12.56 -12.09
N ALA A 159 5.70 13.61 -11.40
CA ALA A 159 4.74 13.50 -10.32
C ALA A 159 3.31 13.50 -10.87
N LEU A 160 2.68 12.33 -10.88
CA LEU A 160 1.33 12.12 -11.37
C LEU A 160 0.33 12.21 -10.23
N ASN A 161 -0.74 12.96 -10.45
CA ASN A 161 -1.84 13.08 -9.50
C ASN A 161 -3.13 12.58 -10.14
N CYS A 162 -3.72 11.54 -9.58
CA CYS A 162 -4.95 10.93 -10.07
C CYS A 162 -6.24 11.51 -9.44
N ASP A 163 -6.13 12.48 -8.52
CA ASP A 163 -7.26 13.20 -7.90
C ASP A 163 -7.88 14.24 -8.84
N GLY A 164 -7.74 14.10 -10.17
CA GLY A 164 -8.09 15.12 -11.14
C GLY A 164 -8.70 14.60 -12.44
N ASP A 165 -9.01 13.30 -12.51
CA ASP A 165 -9.51 12.62 -13.71
C ASP A 165 -10.95 13.01 -14.13
N GLY A 166 -11.60 13.88 -13.34
CA GLY A 166 -12.95 14.37 -13.59
C GLY A 166 -14.03 13.29 -13.51
N LYS A 167 -13.73 12.11 -12.96
CA LYS A 167 -14.65 10.98 -12.80
C LYS A 167 -14.63 10.48 -11.37
N ASP A 168 -13.81 9.46 -11.12
CA ASP A 168 -13.82 8.72 -9.87
C ASP A 168 -12.59 9.09 -9.00
N PHE A 169 -11.67 9.92 -9.51
CA PHE A 169 -10.49 10.44 -8.80
C PHE A 169 -9.48 9.35 -8.41
N HIS A 170 -9.39 8.30 -9.23
CA HIS A 170 -8.41 7.22 -9.08
C HIS A 170 -7.85 6.76 -10.43
N GLY A 171 -7.76 7.65 -11.41
CA GLY A 171 -7.28 7.31 -12.75
C GLY A 171 -6.65 8.50 -13.47
N PHE A 172 -6.45 8.31 -14.77
CA PHE A 172 -6.03 9.36 -15.68
C PHE A 172 -7.03 9.45 -16.81
N ASP A 173 -7.52 10.65 -17.11
CA ASP A 173 -8.32 10.87 -18.30
C ASP A 173 -7.44 10.99 -19.56
N GLU A 174 -8.09 11.13 -20.72
CA GLU A 174 -7.38 11.14 -22.01
C GLU A 174 -6.42 12.35 -22.14
N GLU A 175 -6.81 13.52 -21.62
CA GLU A 175 -5.96 14.71 -21.70
C GLU A 175 -4.74 14.58 -20.78
N GLN A 176 -4.91 14.06 -19.57
CA GLN A 176 -3.80 13.78 -18.67
C GLN A 176 -2.90 12.68 -19.24
N MET A 177 -3.45 11.61 -19.82
CA MET A 177 -2.65 10.58 -20.50
C MET A 177 -1.79 11.16 -21.62
N GLN A 178 -2.32 12.14 -22.37
CA GLN A 178 -1.57 12.80 -23.43
C GLN A 178 -0.53 13.80 -22.91
N TRP A 179 -0.82 14.46 -21.80
CA TRP A 179 0.17 15.24 -21.06
C TRP A 179 1.31 14.34 -20.57
N ILE A 180 1.00 13.20 -19.95
CA ILE A 180 1.98 12.21 -19.48
C ILE A 180 2.88 11.75 -20.63
N LYS A 181 2.29 11.37 -21.77
CA LYS A 181 3.06 10.97 -22.95
C LYS A 181 4.03 12.06 -23.38
N THR A 182 3.58 13.31 -23.42
CA THR A 182 4.40 14.46 -23.79
C THR A 182 5.57 14.65 -22.84
N GLN A 183 5.36 14.46 -21.52
CA GLN A 183 6.44 14.55 -20.53
C GLN A 183 7.45 13.41 -20.65
N ILE A 184 6.98 12.19 -20.94
CA ILE A 184 7.87 11.05 -21.22
C ILE A 184 8.72 11.31 -22.47
N ASP A 185 8.10 11.80 -23.56
CA ASP A 185 8.82 12.14 -24.79
C ASP A 185 9.86 13.26 -24.54
N ALA A 186 9.52 14.26 -23.73
CA ALA A 186 10.41 15.35 -23.36
C ALA A 186 11.59 14.90 -22.48
N ALA A 187 11.38 13.94 -21.56
CA ALA A 187 12.44 13.34 -20.74
C ALA A 187 13.42 12.54 -21.61
N LYS A 188 12.89 11.73 -22.53
CA LYS A 188 13.68 10.99 -23.52
C LYS A 188 14.50 11.90 -24.43
N ALA A 189 13.88 12.95 -24.96
CA ALA A 189 14.55 13.91 -25.84
C ALA A 189 15.73 14.64 -25.15
N ALA A 190 15.64 14.82 -23.84
CA ALA A 190 16.71 15.41 -23.04
C ALA A 190 17.79 14.40 -22.60
N GLY A 191 17.57 13.09 -22.80
CA GLY A 191 18.48 12.05 -22.32
C GLY A 191 18.50 11.91 -20.80
N ASP A 192 17.42 12.33 -20.13
CA ASP A 192 17.29 12.20 -18.68
C ASP A 192 16.93 10.77 -18.28
N VAL A 193 17.44 10.31 -17.13
CA VAL A 193 16.81 9.21 -16.40
C VAL A 193 15.51 9.75 -15.82
N PHE A 194 14.41 9.02 -15.97
CA PHE A 194 13.13 9.46 -15.43
C PHE A 194 12.31 8.30 -14.86
N PHE A 195 11.49 8.64 -13.88
CA PHE A 195 10.53 7.75 -13.25
C PHE A 195 9.30 8.56 -12.83
N ALA A 196 8.21 7.86 -12.54
CA ALA A 196 6.99 8.49 -12.07
C ALA A 196 6.73 8.21 -10.59
N ILE A 197 5.97 9.09 -9.96
CA ILE A 197 5.27 8.80 -8.71
C ILE A 197 3.77 8.95 -8.97
N ASN A 198 2.96 8.14 -8.31
CA ASN A 198 1.51 8.26 -8.29
C ASN A 198 1.00 7.72 -6.95
N HIS A 199 -0.09 8.25 -6.40
CA HIS A 199 -0.59 7.72 -5.13
C HIS A 199 -1.10 6.28 -5.27
N TYR A 200 -2.05 6.07 -6.19
CA TYR A 200 -2.62 4.75 -6.45
C TYR A 200 -1.64 3.83 -7.21
N PRO A 201 -1.61 2.52 -6.92
CA PRO A 201 -0.87 1.56 -7.73
C PRO A 201 -1.33 1.58 -9.19
N ILE A 202 -0.38 1.49 -10.11
CA ILE A 202 -0.55 1.27 -11.55
C ILE A 202 -0.69 -0.22 -11.87
N LEU A 203 -0.09 -1.08 -11.06
CA LEU A 203 -0.25 -2.54 -11.08
C LEU A 203 -0.81 -3.00 -9.73
N PRO A 204 -1.71 -4.00 -9.71
CA PRO A 204 -2.22 -4.51 -8.45
C PRO A 204 -1.11 -5.18 -7.63
N GLY A 205 -1.06 -4.88 -6.33
CA GLY A 205 -0.05 -5.40 -5.40
C GLY A 205 -0.03 -6.93 -5.29
N SER A 206 -1.18 -7.58 -5.52
CA SER A 206 -1.30 -9.03 -5.55
C SER A 206 -2.46 -9.46 -6.46
N PRO A 207 -2.57 -10.75 -6.83
CA PRO A 207 -3.65 -11.23 -7.69
C PRO A 207 -5.06 -10.96 -7.14
N ILE A 208 -5.24 -10.92 -5.81
CA ILE A 208 -6.54 -10.59 -5.20
C ILE A 208 -6.84 -9.09 -5.31
N MET A 209 -5.82 -8.22 -5.24
CA MET A 209 -6.00 -6.77 -5.36
C MET A 209 -6.41 -6.35 -6.78
N ALA A 210 -6.10 -7.14 -7.81
CA ALA A 210 -6.62 -6.94 -9.16
C ALA A 210 -8.15 -7.01 -9.26
N MET A 211 -8.83 -7.52 -8.22
CA MET A 211 -10.29 -7.67 -8.15
C MET A 211 -10.94 -6.64 -7.21
N VAL A 212 -10.13 -5.81 -6.54
CA VAL A 212 -10.57 -4.77 -5.63
C VAL A 212 -10.54 -3.44 -6.39
N GLY A 213 -11.72 -2.82 -6.57
CA GLY A 213 -11.90 -1.76 -7.56
C GLY A 213 -11.10 -0.48 -7.31
N ASP A 214 -10.83 -0.18 -6.04
CA ASP A 214 -10.08 0.97 -5.56
C ASP A 214 -8.63 0.62 -5.18
N ALA A 215 -8.16 -0.60 -5.46
CA ALA A 215 -6.81 -1.02 -5.09
C ALA A 215 -5.71 -0.70 -6.12
N VAL A 216 -6.12 -0.22 -7.29
CA VAL A 216 -5.29 0.08 -8.44
C VAL A 216 -6.04 1.14 -9.26
N ILE A 217 -5.32 1.91 -10.07
CA ILE A 217 -5.97 2.94 -10.89
C ILE A 217 -7.06 2.38 -11.82
N THR A 218 -8.02 3.24 -12.18
CA THR A 218 -9.00 2.94 -13.22
C THR A 218 -8.31 2.53 -14.52
N ASN A 219 -8.81 1.45 -15.15
CA ASN A 219 -8.29 0.91 -16.42
C ASN A 219 -6.79 0.57 -16.39
N TRP A 220 -6.29 0.12 -15.23
CA TRP A 220 -4.87 -0.17 -15.01
C TRP A 220 -4.22 -1.06 -16.08
N GLN A 221 -4.94 -2.01 -16.69
CA GLN A 221 -4.37 -2.82 -17.78
C GLN A 221 -4.00 -1.98 -19.00
N GLU A 222 -4.88 -1.07 -19.43
CA GLU A 222 -4.65 -0.23 -20.61
C GLU A 222 -3.59 0.83 -20.28
N VAL A 223 -3.73 1.48 -19.13
CA VAL A 223 -2.81 2.53 -18.69
C VAL A 223 -1.40 1.98 -18.53
N SER A 224 -1.22 0.85 -17.83
CA SER A 224 0.11 0.25 -17.64
C SER A 224 0.76 -0.15 -18.97
N THR A 225 -0.01 -0.66 -19.94
CA THR A 225 0.51 -0.95 -21.28
C THR A 225 0.96 0.32 -22.00
N LYS A 226 0.12 1.36 -22.02
CA LYS A 226 0.46 2.65 -22.66
C LYS A 226 1.72 3.26 -22.04
N LEU A 227 1.80 3.32 -20.71
CA LEU A 227 2.95 3.88 -20.00
C LEU A 227 4.24 3.12 -20.31
N ALA A 228 4.20 1.78 -20.25
CA ALA A 228 5.34 0.93 -20.60
C ALA A 228 5.79 1.16 -22.05
N ASP A 229 4.85 1.15 -23.00
CA ASP A 229 5.15 1.32 -24.43
C ASP A 229 5.60 2.75 -24.79
N TRP A 230 5.16 3.75 -24.02
CA TRP A 230 5.70 5.10 -24.12
C TRP A 230 7.09 5.22 -23.48
N GLY A 231 7.55 4.19 -22.76
CA GLY A 231 8.89 4.06 -22.21
C GLY A 231 9.03 4.46 -20.75
N LEU A 232 7.93 4.64 -20.01
CA LEU A 232 7.99 4.69 -18.56
C LEU A 232 8.26 3.28 -18.03
N GLN A 233 9.36 3.11 -17.32
CA GLN A 233 9.79 1.80 -16.82
C GLN A 233 9.61 1.64 -15.32
N LEU A 234 9.52 2.74 -14.57
CA LEU A 234 9.48 2.70 -13.11
C LEU A 234 8.46 3.72 -12.58
N VAL A 235 7.55 3.26 -11.74
CA VAL A 235 6.61 4.09 -10.99
C VAL A 235 6.65 3.70 -9.50
N PHE A 236 6.63 4.71 -8.63
CA PHE A 236 6.58 4.53 -7.18
C PHE A 236 5.21 4.94 -6.65
N THR A 237 4.60 4.06 -5.86
CA THR A 237 3.21 4.21 -5.42
C THR A 237 2.99 3.91 -3.93
N GLY A 238 1.77 4.15 -3.46
CA GLY A 238 1.31 3.93 -2.08
C GLY A 238 -0.13 3.44 -2.04
N HIS A 239 -0.99 4.12 -1.25
CA HIS A 239 -2.46 3.92 -1.13
C HIS A 239 -2.89 2.61 -0.46
N MET A 240 -2.39 1.48 -0.97
CA MET A 240 -2.76 0.15 -0.47
C MET A 240 -2.09 -0.22 0.85
N HIS A 241 -1.10 0.56 1.27
CA HIS A 241 -0.27 0.31 2.46
C HIS A 241 0.44 -1.05 2.40
N MET A 242 0.57 -1.61 1.20
CA MET A 242 1.23 -2.89 0.94
C MET A 242 2.65 -2.64 0.45
N GLN A 243 3.59 -3.41 0.98
CA GLN A 243 4.96 -3.41 0.50
C GLN A 243 5.10 -4.41 -0.66
N THR A 244 5.12 -3.92 -1.90
CA THR A 244 5.25 -4.80 -3.07
C THR A 244 6.16 -4.21 -4.15
N ILE A 245 6.73 -5.07 -4.99
CA ILE A 245 7.29 -4.68 -6.27
C ILE A 245 6.77 -5.60 -7.36
N ASN A 246 5.90 -5.05 -8.20
CA ASN A 246 5.27 -5.78 -9.30
C ASN A 246 5.80 -5.31 -10.64
N ALA A 247 5.74 -6.18 -11.65
CA ALA A 247 6.17 -5.84 -13.00
C ALA A 247 5.16 -6.34 -14.04
N LYS A 248 5.16 -5.69 -15.20
CA LYS A 248 4.41 -6.11 -16.38
C LYS A 248 5.22 -5.84 -17.63
N THR A 249 5.41 -6.87 -18.45
CA THR A 249 5.96 -6.73 -19.81
C THR A 249 4.83 -6.69 -20.83
N THR A 250 4.84 -5.71 -21.72
CA THR A 250 3.87 -5.58 -22.82
C THR A 250 4.17 -6.55 -23.96
N GLU A 251 3.23 -6.70 -24.89
CA GLU A 251 3.45 -7.47 -26.13
C GLU A 251 4.59 -6.89 -26.99
N ASN A 252 4.90 -5.60 -26.84
CA ASN A 252 6.02 -4.93 -27.49
C ASN A 252 7.36 -5.15 -26.77
N GLY A 253 7.38 -5.91 -25.68
CA GLY A 253 8.58 -6.24 -24.90
C GLY A 253 9.02 -5.14 -23.92
N ASN A 254 8.18 -4.13 -23.67
CA ASN A 254 8.50 -3.06 -22.72
C ASN A 254 8.02 -3.43 -21.31
N THR A 255 8.88 -3.24 -20.31
CA THR A 255 8.57 -3.57 -18.91
C THR A 255 8.26 -2.30 -18.11
N LEU A 256 7.16 -2.30 -17.37
CA LEU A 256 6.86 -1.34 -16.31
C LEU A 256 6.93 -2.03 -14.95
N TYR A 257 7.70 -1.45 -14.03
CA TYR A 257 7.74 -1.82 -12.62
C TYR A 257 6.93 -0.83 -11.79
N ASP A 258 6.06 -1.36 -10.93
CA ASP A 258 5.35 -0.63 -9.90
C ASP A 258 5.89 -1.00 -8.53
N VAL A 259 6.46 -0.01 -7.84
CA VAL A 259 7.08 -0.12 -6.54
C VAL A 259 6.13 0.52 -5.51
N CYS A 260 5.15 -0.26 -5.03
CA CYS A 260 4.18 0.17 -4.02
C CYS A 260 4.76 0.03 -2.61
N THR A 261 4.77 1.11 -1.85
CA THR A 261 5.43 1.18 -0.53
C THR A 261 4.38 1.07 0.57
N GLY A 262 4.70 0.32 1.64
CA GLY A 262 3.83 0.26 2.82
C GLY A 262 3.68 1.63 3.50
N SER A 263 2.55 1.85 4.19
CA SER A 263 2.34 3.10 4.92
C SER A 263 3.41 3.31 5.98
N LEU A 264 3.82 4.57 6.17
CA LEU A 264 4.80 4.94 7.20
C LEU A 264 4.26 4.70 8.63
N VAL A 265 2.95 4.74 8.83
CA VAL A 265 2.30 4.77 10.16
C VAL A 265 1.43 3.54 10.45
N GLY A 266 1.48 2.53 9.60
CA GLY A 266 0.80 1.25 9.78
C GLY A 266 1.74 0.11 9.43
N CYS A 267 1.43 -1.13 9.84
CA CYS A 267 2.24 -2.30 9.48
C CYS A 267 2.42 -2.36 7.95
N PRO A 268 3.67 -2.42 7.43
CA PRO A 268 4.95 -2.64 8.15
C PRO A 268 5.79 -1.40 8.53
N ALA A 269 5.32 -0.17 8.34
CA ALA A 269 6.04 1.09 8.62
C ALA A 269 7.31 1.23 7.78
N SER A 270 7.13 1.16 6.46
CA SER A 270 8.21 1.13 5.47
C SER A 270 8.85 2.49 5.22
N ILE A 271 10.18 2.47 5.09
CA ILE A 271 10.96 3.52 4.43
C ILE A 271 11.80 2.86 3.34
N ARG A 272 11.67 3.31 2.09
CA ARG A 272 12.51 2.85 0.98
C ARG A 272 13.62 3.85 0.70
N LYS A 273 14.85 3.37 0.54
CA LYS A 273 15.93 4.10 -0.12
C LYS A 273 16.10 3.53 -1.52
N VAL A 274 15.93 4.39 -2.53
CA VAL A 274 16.09 4.04 -3.93
C VAL A 274 17.38 4.66 -4.43
N THR A 275 18.23 3.87 -5.07
CA THR A 275 19.51 4.31 -5.61
C THR A 275 19.64 3.91 -7.07
N PHE A 276 19.65 4.88 -7.97
CA PHE A 276 20.08 4.72 -9.34
C PHE A 276 21.60 4.66 -9.35
N LEU A 277 22.17 3.47 -9.54
CA LEU A 277 23.62 3.27 -9.62
C LEU A 277 24.15 3.81 -10.96
N ASP A 278 23.40 3.55 -12.02
CA ASP A 278 23.56 4.12 -13.35
C ASP A 278 22.19 4.37 -14.02
N GLU A 279 22.15 4.52 -15.34
CA GLU A 279 20.92 4.79 -16.10
C GLU A 279 19.98 3.56 -16.21
N LYS A 280 20.47 2.38 -15.86
CA LYS A 280 19.75 1.11 -15.98
C LYS A 280 19.59 0.38 -14.65
N THR A 281 20.58 0.42 -13.77
CA THR A 281 20.55 -0.36 -12.54
C THR A 281 20.00 0.47 -11.38
N VAL A 282 18.89 0.01 -10.81
CA VAL A 282 18.21 0.63 -9.66
C VAL A 282 18.21 -0.32 -8.48
N GLU A 283 18.84 0.08 -7.38
CA GLU A 283 18.75 -0.63 -6.10
C GLU A 283 17.64 -0.04 -5.24
N ILE A 284 16.78 -0.92 -4.71
CA ILE A 284 15.73 -0.58 -3.76
C ILE A 284 16.04 -1.32 -2.47
N LYS A 285 16.19 -0.56 -1.38
CA LYS A 285 16.40 -1.08 -0.03
C LYS A 285 15.32 -0.59 0.90
N SER A 286 14.68 -1.52 1.62
CA SER A 286 13.64 -1.18 2.57
C SER A 286 14.15 -1.28 3.99
N SER A 287 13.74 -0.32 4.81
CA SER A 287 13.97 -0.28 6.25
C SER A 287 12.64 -0.05 6.95
N ARG A 288 12.58 -0.36 8.24
CA ARG A 288 11.41 -0.14 9.09
C ARG A 288 11.76 0.88 10.17
N ILE A 289 10.73 1.48 10.76
CA ILE A 289 10.89 2.29 11.96
C ILE A 289 11.39 1.40 13.11
N GLU A 290 12.60 1.66 13.60
CA GLU A 290 13.22 0.86 14.66
C GLU A 290 12.57 1.11 16.03
N ASP A 291 12.28 2.38 16.34
CA ASP A 291 11.58 2.81 17.56
C ASP A 291 10.93 4.20 17.35
N PHE A 292 9.98 4.57 18.21
CA PHE A 292 9.37 5.90 18.26
C PHE A 292 8.86 6.19 19.67
N ASP A 293 8.84 7.47 20.07
CA ASP A 293 8.45 7.88 21.42
C ASP A 293 6.94 7.73 21.66
N TRP A 294 6.57 6.55 22.12
CA TRP A 294 5.21 6.17 22.47
C TRP A 294 5.21 4.99 23.42
N GLU A 295 4.17 4.87 24.24
CA GLU A 295 3.98 3.70 25.10
C GLU A 295 3.50 2.50 24.29
N LYS A 296 4.34 1.46 24.23
CA LYS A 296 4.16 0.26 23.40
C LYS A 296 3.93 -1.01 24.21
N ASN A 297 3.74 -0.91 25.53
CA ASN A 297 3.50 -2.07 26.43
C ASN A 297 4.58 -3.15 26.30
N ASP A 298 5.86 -2.75 26.42
CA ASP A 298 7.04 -3.60 26.27
C ASP A 298 7.25 -4.23 24.87
N MET A 299 6.45 -3.84 23.87
CA MET A 299 6.66 -4.26 22.47
C MET A 299 7.74 -3.41 21.79
N THR A 300 8.50 -4.04 20.90
CA THR A 300 9.26 -3.31 19.86
C THR A 300 8.31 -2.58 18.91
N ALA A 301 8.82 -1.61 18.13
CA ALA A 301 8.00 -0.93 17.13
C ALA A 301 7.37 -1.91 16.12
N ASN A 302 8.14 -2.86 15.61
CA ASN A 302 7.65 -3.89 14.67
C ASN A 302 6.53 -4.74 15.29
N GLU A 303 6.70 -5.20 16.53
CA GLU A 303 5.65 -5.94 17.25
C GLU A 303 4.40 -5.09 17.48
N TYR A 304 4.57 -3.79 17.78
CA TYR A 304 3.45 -2.87 17.97
C TYR A 304 2.65 -2.66 16.67
N PHE A 305 3.32 -2.46 15.54
CA PHE A 305 2.67 -2.34 14.23
C PHE A 305 1.94 -3.64 13.85
N ALA A 306 2.58 -4.80 14.00
CA ALA A 306 1.97 -6.09 13.75
C ALA A 306 0.75 -6.31 14.66
N TRP A 307 0.86 -5.99 15.95
CA TRP A 307 -0.25 -6.05 16.90
C TRP A 307 -1.42 -5.16 16.48
N ARG A 308 -1.15 -3.92 16.03
CA ARG A 308 -2.20 -2.99 15.57
C ARG A 308 -2.96 -3.56 14.37
N PHE A 309 -2.22 -4.08 13.39
CA PHE A 309 -2.80 -4.72 12.20
C PHE A 309 -3.62 -5.96 12.57
N ASP A 310 -3.03 -6.86 13.36
CA ASP A 310 -3.66 -8.10 13.80
C ASP A 310 -4.93 -7.82 14.61
N ARG A 311 -4.93 -6.77 15.46
CA ARG A 311 -6.09 -6.34 16.26
C ARG A 311 -7.29 -5.99 15.39
N MET A 312 -7.11 -5.32 14.25
CA MET A 312 -8.21 -5.00 13.33
C MET A 312 -8.90 -6.27 12.80
N ILE A 313 -8.10 -7.24 12.36
CA ILE A 313 -8.59 -8.52 11.84
C ILE A 313 -9.25 -9.32 12.97
N ASN A 314 -8.57 -9.39 14.12
CA ASN A 314 -9.03 -10.11 15.29
C ASN A 314 -10.36 -9.57 15.83
N THR A 315 -10.51 -8.25 15.92
CA THR A 315 -11.77 -7.60 16.29
C THR A 315 -12.90 -8.01 15.34
N THR A 316 -12.61 -8.05 14.04
CA THR A 316 -13.57 -8.50 13.04
C THR A 316 -13.97 -9.96 13.26
N ILE A 317 -13.01 -10.85 13.50
CA ILE A 317 -13.28 -12.28 13.78
C ILE A 317 -14.06 -12.45 15.08
N ASP A 318 -13.70 -11.75 16.15
CA ASP A 318 -14.36 -11.84 17.46
C ASP A 318 -15.80 -11.31 17.42
N SER A 319 -16.08 -10.34 16.54
CA SER A 319 -17.45 -9.89 16.31
C SER A 319 -18.37 -11.02 15.82
N MET A 320 -17.87 -12.12 15.25
CA MET A 320 -18.70 -13.30 14.97
C MET A 320 -19.40 -13.84 16.23
N VAL A 321 -18.77 -13.72 17.40
CA VAL A 321 -19.28 -14.21 18.68
C VAL A 321 -20.00 -13.12 19.46
N ASP A 322 -19.37 -11.93 19.52
CA ASP A 322 -19.79 -10.83 20.39
C ASP A 322 -20.86 -9.94 19.75
N ASN A 323 -20.80 -9.78 18.42
CA ASN A 323 -21.76 -9.01 17.64
C ASN A 323 -22.00 -9.63 16.24
N PRO A 324 -22.69 -10.80 16.15
CA PRO A 324 -22.85 -11.52 14.88
C PRO A 324 -23.57 -10.70 13.80
N GLU A 325 -24.42 -9.75 14.20
CA GLU A 325 -25.05 -8.81 13.28
C GLU A 325 -24.05 -7.84 12.68
N GLY A 326 -23.18 -7.24 13.50
CA GLY A 326 -22.10 -6.37 13.06
C GLY A 326 -21.17 -7.08 12.08
N PHE A 327 -20.74 -8.31 12.41
CA PHE A 327 -19.98 -9.16 11.50
C PHE A 327 -20.71 -9.37 10.17
N SER A 328 -21.98 -9.79 10.24
CA SER A 328 -22.76 -10.07 9.02
C SER A 328 -22.93 -8.84 8.15
N ARG A 329 -23.08 -7.64 8.74
CA ARG A 329 -23.18 -6.38 7.97
C ARG A 329 -21.84 -6.03 7.33
N LYS A 330 -20.73 -6.18 8.04
CA LYS A 330 -19.37 -5.90 7.53
C LYS A 330 -19.00 -6.80 6.36
N MET A 331 -19.40 -8.08 6.41
CA MET A 331 -19.08 -9.07 5.38
C MET A 331 -20.06 -9.13 4.20
N SER A 332 -21.17 -8.42 4.27
CA SER A 332 -22.22 -8.47 3.24
C SER A 332 -22.33 -7.16 2.48
N LYS A 333 -22.93 -7.20 1.28
CA LYS A 333 -23.21 -5.99 0.51
C LYS A 333 -24.05 -5.00 1.34
N ALA A 334 -23.76 -3.71 1.20
CA ALA A 334 -24.50 -2.64 1.86
C ALA A 334 -26.03 -2.82 1.66
N GLY A 335 -26.79 -2.63 2.75
CA GLY A 335 -28.25 -2.78 2.75
C GLY A 335 -28.78 -4.22 2.87
N SER A 336 -27.91 -5.24 2.87
CA SER A 336 -28.35 -6.62 3.09
C SER A 336 -28.75 -6.89 4.55
N LYS A 337 -29.83 -7.66 4.76
CA LYS A 337 -30.26 -8.07 6.10
C LYS A 337 -29.34 -9.16 6.66
N PRO A 338 -28.92 -9.08 7.93
CA PRO A 338 -28.16 -10.15 8.57
C PRO A 338 -28.93 -11.47 8.54
N LYS A 339 -28.23 -12.57 8.23
CA LYS A 339 -28.81 -13.92 8.18
C LYS A 339 -27.90 -14.91 8.89
N ASN A 340 -28.47 -16.02 9.36
CA ASN A 340 -27.71 -17.13 9.95
C ASN A 340 -26.86 -16.76 11.18
N LEU A 341 -27.29 -15.77 11.97
CA LEU A 341 -26.54 -15.25 13.12
C LEU A 341 -26.10 -16.33 14.13
N GLY A 342 -26.98 -17.31 14.40
CA GLY A 342 -26.64 -18.45 15.27
C GLY A 342 -25.52 -19.32 14.70
N LEU A 343 -25.52 -19.56 13.38
CA LEU A 343 -24.44 -20.30 12.70
C LEU A 343 -23.14 -19.50 12.69
N ILE A 344 -23.20 -18.18 12.47
CA ILE A 344 -22.05 -17.28 12.57
C ILE A 344 -21.43 -17.37 13.97
N LYS A 345 -22.24 -17.30 15.02
CA LYS A 345 -21.78 -17.41 16.41
C LYS A 345 -21.14 -18.76 16.73
N ILE A 346 -21.71 -19.86 16.24
CA ILE A 346 -21.13 -21.21 16.40
C ILE A 346 -19.81 -21.32 15.65
N ALA A 347 -19.74 -20.80 14.42
CA ALA A 347 -18.51 -20.78 13.62
C ALA A 347 -17.41 -19.96 14.32
N GLY A 348 -17.75 -18.78 14.85
CA GLY A 348 -16.83 -17.92 15.62
C GLY A 348 -16.24 -18.61 16.84
N LYS A 349 -17.07 -19.26 17.67
CA LYS A 349 -16.59 -20.04 18.82
C LYS A 349 -15.68 -21.21 18.42
N THR A 350 -15.93 -21.79 17.25
CA THR A 350 -15.15 -22.91 16.74
C THR A 350 -13.78 -22.46 16.24
N ILE A 351 -13.73 -21.41 15.41
CA ILE A 351 -12.48 -20.94 14.79
C ILE A 351 -11.48 -20.43 15.84
N GLN A 352 -11.96 -19.82 16.92
CA GLN A 352 -11.12 -19.35 18.05
C GLN A 352 -10.32 -20.46 18.74
N LYS A 353 -10.71 -21.74 18.62
CA LYS A 353 -10.07 -22.89 19.32
C LYS A 353 -9.57 -23.97 18.38
N LEU A 354 -9.77 -23.79 17.09
CA LEU A 354 -9.46 -24.80 16.08
C LEU A 354 -7.99 -24.73 15.72
N THR A 355 -7.22 -25.73 16.13
CA THR A 355 -5.83 -25.87 15.69
C THR A 355 -5.76 -26.47 14.30
N LEU A 356 -4.68 -26.19 13.56
CA LEU A 356 -4.44 -26.79 12.24
C LEU A 356 -4.39 -28.32 12.34
N GLY A 357 -3.85 -28.89 13.41
CA GLY A 357 -3.83 -30.34 13.63
C GLY A 357 -5.24 -30.95 13.81
N LYS A 358 -6.17 -30.24 14.47
CA LYS A 358 -7.58 -30.67 14.57
C LYS A 358 -8.28 -30.55 13.21
N LEU A 359 -8.08 -29.43 12.51
CA LEU A 359 -8.64 -29.22 11.16
C LEU A 359 -8.14 -30.30 10.20
N GLY A 360 -6.83 -30.57 10.17
CA GLY A 360 -6.22 -31.60 9.33
C GLY A 360 -6.83 -32.98 9.56
N ARG A 361 -7.10 -33.38 10.81
CA ARG A 361 -7.82 -34.62 11.11
C ARG A 361 -9.24 -34.63 10.55
N LEU A 362 -9.98 -33.52 10.68
CA LEU A 362 -11.35 -33.39 10.17
C LEU A 362 -11.45 -33.56 8.65
N ILE A 363 -10.44 -33.10 7.91
CA ILE A 363 -10.42 -33.14 6.43
C ILE A 363 -9.46 -34.21 5.86
N TRP A 364 -8.92 -35.08 6.71
CA TRP A 364 -7.98 -36.16 6.37
C TRP A 364 -6.70 -35.69 5.67
N ILE A 365 -6.09 -34.64 6.20
CA ILE A 365 -4.80 -34.09 5.75
C ILE A 365 -3.76 -34.24 6.86
N LYS A 366 -2.60 -34.80 6.50
CA LYS A 366 -1.43 -34.85 7.39
C LYS A 366 -0.77 -33.47 7.47
N VAL A 367 -0.94 -32.84 8.63
CA VAL A 367 -0.34 -31.55 9.01
C VAL A 367 1.06 -31.79 9.57
N ASP A 368 2.01 -30.94 9.18
CA ASP A 368 3.37 -30.96 9.68
C ASP A 368 3.40 -30.82 11.23
N PRO A 369 4.26 -31.54 11.95
CA PRO A 369 4.37 -31.41 13.41
C PRO A 369 4.52 -29.98 13.90
N SER A 370 5.27 -29.13 13.20
CA SER A 370 5.50 -27.71 13.56
C SER A 370 4.21 -26.89 13.60
N LEU A 371 3.22 -27.26 12.76
CA LEU A 371 1.98 -26.51 12.60
C LEU A 371 0.81 -27.04 13.46
N LYS A 372 0.93 -28.22 14.07
CA LYS A 372 -0.22 -28.92 14.68
C LYS A 372 -0.97 -28.11 15.74
N ASN A 373 -0.24 -27.29 16.49
CA ASN A 373 -0.75 -26.50 17.61
C ASN A 373 -1.10 -25.06 17.24
N VAL A 374 -0.69 -24.59 16.06
CA VAL A 374 -1.04 -23.27 15.55
C VAL A 374 -2.56 -23.19 15.36
N LEU A 375 -3.18 -22.10 15.79
CA LEU A 375 -4.61 -21.87 15.58
C LEU A 375 -4.85 -21.49 14.11
N VAL A 376 -5.96 -21.96 13.55
CA VAL A 376 -6.40 -21.57 12.20
C VAL A 376 -6.55 -20.06 12.10
N ARG A 377 -7.07 -19.43 13.16
CA ARG A 377 -7.21 -17.97 13.26
C ARG A 377 -5.86 -17.27 13.12
N ASP A 378 -4.87 -17.64 13.92
CA ASP A 378 -3.57 -16.99 13.96
C ASP A 378 -2.86 -17.07 12.60
N LEU A 379 -2.85 -18.27 11.99
CA LEU A 379 -2.30 -18.41 10.63
C LEU A 379 -3.08 -17.59 9.59
N SER A 380 -4.40 -17.45 9.74
CA SER A 380 -5.20 -16.64 8.81
C SER A 380 -4.88 -15.16 8.94
N VAL A 381 -4.67 -14.66 10.17
CA VAL A 381 -4.26 -13.28 10.43
C VAL A 381 -2.85 -13.05 9.88
N GLU A 382 -1.92 -13.96 10.15
CA GLU A 382 -0.54 -13.90 9.66
C GLU A 382 -0.47 -13.88 8.13
N VAL A 383 -1.24 -14.75 7.43
CA VAL A 383 -1.32 -14.74 5.96
C VAL A 383 -1.78 -13.38 5.43
N VAL A 384 -2.81 -12.77 6.05
CA VAL A 384 -3.30 -11.46 5.60
C VAL A 384 -2.27 -10.38 5.89
N ARG A 385 -1.63 -10.38 7.06
CA ARG A 385 -0.58 -9.41 7.41
C ARG A 385 0.62 -9.51 6.47
N ASN A 386 1.10 -10.71 6.16
CA ASN A 386 2.23 -10.93 5.27
C ASN A 386 2.02 -10.29 3.88
N MET A 387 0.79 -10.28 3.37
CA MET A 387 0.47 -9.60 2.11
C MET A 387 0.76 -8.08 2.13
N PHE A 388 0.71 -7.46 3.31
CA PHE A 388 1.02 -6.03 3.47
C PHE A 388 2.50 -5.79 3.82
N GLU A 389 3.14 -6.74 4.50
CA GLU A 389 4.57 -6.65 4.86
C GLU A 389 5.51 -6.88 3.66
N GLY A 390 5.02 -7.57 2.62
CA GLY A 390 5.81 -8.00 1.47
C GLY A 390 6.68 -9.23 1.79
N ASP A 391 7.31 -9.79 0.75
CA ASP A 391 8.15 -11.00 0.84
C ASP A 391 7.41 -12.16 1.54
N GLU A 392 6.20 -12.49 1.08
CA GLU A 392 5.38 -13.47 1.76
C GLU A 392 6.14 -14.81 1.95
N PRO A 393 6.21 -15.34 3.17
CA PRO A 393 7.23 -16.35 3.51
C PRO A 393 6.83 -17.76 3.08
N TYR A 394 5.56 -18.01 2.72
CA TYR A 394 5.07 -19.38 2.51
C TYR A 394 5.22 -19.83 1.05
N VAL A 395 6.47 -19.85 0.60
CA VAL A 395 6.88 -20.38 -0.72
C VAL A 395 6.86 -21.90 -0.78
N GLU A 396 7.02 -22.47 -1.98
CA GLU A 396 7.09 -23.91 -2.19
C GLU A 396 8.16 -24.57 -1.31
N GLY A 397 7.78 -25.68 -0.66
CA GLY A 397 8.64 -26.41 0.27
C GLY A 397 8.42 -26.03 1.74
N THR A 398 7.79 -24.90 2.04
CA THR A 398 7.43 -24.55 3.43
C THR A 398 6.29 -25.44 3.96
N PRO A 399 6.22 -25.66 5.29
CA PRO A 399 5.12 -26.42 5.90
C PRO A 399 3.73 -25.82 5.62
N VAL A 400 3.63 -24.48 5.62
CA VAL A 400 2.37 -23.75 5.39
C VAL A 400 1.95 -23.89 3.93
N HIS A 401 2.83 -23.62 2.97
CA HIS A 401 2.54 -23.82 1.54
C HIS A 401 2.05 -25.24 1.26
N THR A 402 2.78 -26.23 1.78
CA THR A 402 2.42 -27.65 1.66
C THR A 402 1.03 -27.94 2.22
N LEU A 403 0.66 -27.30 3.35
CA LEU A 403 -0.67 -27.44 3.95
C LEU A 403 -1.77 -26.89 3.03
N PHE A 404 -1.60 -25.68 2.50
CA PHE A 404 -2.53 -25.06 1.54
C PHE A 404 -2.69 -25.93 0.29
N MET A 405 -1.59 -26.38 -0.31
CA MET A 405 -1.62 -27.22 -1.52
C MET A 405 -2.29 -28.58 -1.26
N LYS A 406 -2.04 -29.22 -0.10
CA LYS A 406 -2.76 -30.45 0.30
C LYS A 406 -4.26 -30.20 0.45
N ALA A 407 -4.66 -29.06 1.03
CA ALA A 407 -6.07 -28.69 1.17
C ALA A 407 -6.76 -28.52 -0.19
N LEU A 408 -6.14 -27.78 -1.10
CA LEU A 408 -6.65 -27.61 -2.46
C LEU A 408 -6.76 -28.94 -3.22
N LYS A 409 -5.76 -29.82 -3.08
CA LYS A 409 -5.78 -31.17 -3.66
C LYS A 409 -6.91 -32.03 -3.06
N ARG A 410 -7.14 -31.96 -1.74
CA ARG A 410 -8.22 -32.70 -1.07
C ARG A 410 -9.60 -32.33 -1.62
N PHE A 411 -9.80 -31.06 -1.93
CA PHE A 411 -11.06 -30.52 -2.46
C PHE A 411 -11.07 -30.31 -3.97
N ARG A 412 -10.16 -30.95 -4.73
CA ARG A 412 -9.97 -30.71 -6.17
C ARG A 412 -11.27 -30.72 -7.02
N PRO A 413 -12.26 -31.61 -6.80
CA PRO A 413 -13.51 -31.56 -7.56
C PRO A 413 -14.28 -30.24 -7.38
N VAL A 414 -14.32 -29.70 -6.16
CA VAL A 414 -14.96 -28.42 -5.83
C VAL A 414 -14.13 -27.26 -6.37
N VAL A 415 -12.79 -27.34 -6.22
CA VAL A 415 -11.85 -26.33 -6.76
C VAL A 415 -12.01 -26.21 -8.28
N LYS A 416 -12.03 -27.32 -9.04
CA LYS A 416 -12.23 -27.29 -10.51
C LYS A 416 -13.56 -26.65 -10.93
N LYS A 417 -14.64 -26.93 -10.19
CA LYS A 417 -15.94 -26.30 -10.44
C LYS A 417 -15.88 -24.78 -10.21
N THR A 418 -15.10 -24.37 -9.21
CA THR A 418 -14.88 -22.97 -8.86
C THR A 418 -14.01 -22.27 -9.91
N GLU A 419 -12.91 -22.89 -10.35
CA GLU A 419 -12.06 -22.42 -11.45
C GLU A 419 -12.89 -22.14 -12.71
N LYS A 420 -13.73 -23.09 -13.13
CA LYS A 420 -14.59 -22.92 -14.32
C LYS A 420 -15.61 -21.78 -14.16
N LYS A 421 -16.07 -21.50 -12.94
CA LYS A 421 -17.08 -20.47 -12.68
C LYS A 421 -16.45 -19.08 -12.56
N LEU A 422 -15.38 -18.96 -11.78
CA LEU A 422 -14.72 -17.69 -11.46
C LEU A 422 -13.69 -17.29 -12.51
N GLY A 423 -13.01 -18.24 -13.15
CA GLY A 423 -12.07 -18.00 -14.24
C GLY A 423 -12.67 -17.29 -15.45
N LYS A 424 -13.99 -17.36 -15.63
CA LYS A 424 -14.72 -16.59 -16.67
C LYS A 424 -14.78 -15.09 -16.38
N LYS A 425 -14.64 -14.70 -15.12
CA LYS A 425 -14.70 -13.31 -14.66
C LYS A 425 -13.32 -12.74 -14.39
N HIS A 426 -12.43 -13.56 -13.83
CA HIS A 426 -11.08 -13.17 -13.47
C HIS A 426 -10.11 -14.28 -13.89
N ALA A 427 -9.23 -14.01 -14.85
CA ALA A 427 -8.33 -15.02 -15.42
C ALA A 427 -7.45 -15.70 -14.37
N ALA A 428 -6.96 -14.94 -13.38
CA ALA A 428 -6.18 -15.45 -12.25
C ALA A 428 -6.88 -16.59 -11.47
N LEU A 429 -8.23 -16.60 -11.42
CA LEU A 429 -9.01 -17.65 -10.75
C LEU A 429 -9.25 -18.89 -11.61
N SER A 430 -8.75 -18.94 -12.85
CA SER A 430 -8.79 -20.14 -13.68
C SER A 430 -7.81 -21.22 -13.20
N ALA A 431 -6.80 -20.83 -12.42
CA ALA A 431 -5.78 -21.70 -11.82
C ALA A 431 -5.65 -21.43 -10.31
N ILE A 432 -6.66 -21.81 -9.53
CA ILE A 432 -6.72 -21.52 -8.08
C ILE A 432 -5.45 -21.96 -7.30
N PRO A 433 -4.81 -23.12 -7.57
CA PRO A 433 -3.56 -23.47 -6.89
C PRO A 433 -2.42 -22.49 -7.10
N ALA A 434 -2.26 -21.95 -8.32
CA ALA A 434 -1.25 -20.94 -8.60
C ALA A 434 -1.57 -19.63 -7.86
N PHE A 435 -2.81 -19.15 -8.03
CA PHE A 435 -3.33 -17.97 -7.33
C PHE A 435 -3.11 -18.04 -5.80
N VAL A 436 -3.42 -19.17 -5.17
CA VAL A 436 -3.22 -19.34 -3.73
C VAL A 436 -1.74 -19.42 -3.37
N SER A 437 -0.91 -20.05 -4.21
CA SER A 437 0.54 -20.13 -3.98
C SER A 437 1.17 -18.75 -3.96
N GLU A 438 0.77 -17.88 -4.89
CA GLU A 438 1.27 -16.49 -4.99
C GLU A 438 0.75 -15.62 -3.87
N LEU A 439 -0.50 -15.82 -3.45
CA LEU A 439 -1.10 -15.04 -2.36
C LEU A 439 -0.37 -15.24 -1.02
N ILE A 440 0.21 -16.41 -0.79
CA ILE A 440 0.80 -16.78 0.51
C ILE A 440 2.33 -16.78 0.49
N GLY A 441 2.94 -16.66 -0.69
CA GLY A 441 4.38 -16.81 -0.88
C GLY A 441 4.91 -16.01 -2.07
N ASN A 442 5.92 -15.19 -1.82
CA ASN A 442 6.62 -14.47 -2.89
C ASN A 442 7.79 -15.32 -3.43
N SER A 443 7.63 -15.84 -4.65
CA SER A 443 8.72 -16.49 -5.41
C SER A 443 9.29 -15.61 -6.52
N GLY A 444 8.82 -14.37 -6.59
CA GLY A 444 9.20 -13.36 -7.57
C GLY A 444 10.39 -12.53 -7.10
N MET A 445 10.40 -11.26 -7.51
CA MET A 445 11.36 -10.29 -7.02
C MET A 445 11.07 -9.97 -5.55
N PRO A 446 12.09 -9.85 -4.68
CA PRO A 446 11.85 -9.47 -3.30
C PRO A 446 11.23 -8.06 -3.21
N ASP A 447 10.26 -7.88 -2.34
CA ASP A 447 9.53 -6.63 -2.18
C ASP A 447 10.29 -5.60 -1.33
N ASN A 448 11.14 -6.09 -0.42
CA ASN A 448 11.93 -5.23 0.46
C ASN A 448 13.25 -4.80 -0.18
N ASP A 449 13.99 -5.76 -0.73
CA ASP A 449 15.36 -5.57 -1.19
C ASP A 449 15.55 -6.11 -2.62
N ALA A 450 15.58 -5.23 -3.60
CA ALA A 450 15.65 -5.59 -5.01
C ALA A 450 16.71 -4.78 -5.78
N THR A 451 17.20 -5.39 -6.85
CA THR A 451 17.96 -4.69 -7.90
C THR A 451 17.19 -4.87 -9.20
N ILE A 452 16.77 -3.76 -9.79
CA ILE A 452 16.02 -3.71 -11.05
C ILE A 452 16.98 -3.29 -12.16
N GLU A 453 17.00 -4.05 -13.25
CA GLU A 453 17.68 -3.69 -14.49
C GLU A 453 16.66 -3.13 -15.49
N LEU A 454 16.74 -1.83 -15.77
CA LEU A 454 15.89 -1.15 -16.73
C LEU A 454 16.36 -1.44 -18.17
N GLY A 455 15.40 -1.64 -19.08
CA GLY A 455 15.62 -1.89 -20.49
C GLY A 455 15.81 -3.37 -20.87
N GLU A 456 15.82 -4.27 -19.89
CA GLU A 456 15.76 -5.72 -20.15
C GLU A 456 14.31 -6.21 -20.11
N ALA A 457 13.93 -7.01 -21.11
CA ALA A 457 12.69 -7.76 -21.05
C ALA A 457 12.85 -8.82 -19.95
N ILE A 458 12.02 -8.75 -18.90
CA ILE A 458 11.95 -9.84 -17.93
C ILE A 458 11.36 -11.07 -18.65
N GLY A 459 12.13 -12.15 -18.75
CA GLY A 459 11.63 -13.41 -19.29
C GLY A 459 10.49 -13.91 -18.41
N GLU A 460 9.34 -14.28 -19.01
CA GLU A 460 8.06 -14.72 -18.42
C GLU A 460 8.10 -15.04 -16.90
N ARG A 461 8.23 -14.02 -16.08
CA ARG A 461 8.04 -14.07 -14.64
C ARG A 461 7.23 -12.84 -14.31
N TRP A 462 5.92 -13.06 -14.38
CA TRP A 462 4.84 -12.13 -14.07
C TRP A 462 4.55 -11.08 -15.15
N VAL A 463 3.65 -11.48 -16.05
CA VAL A 463 2.72 -10.59 -16.76
C VAL A 463 1.40 -10.77 -16.04
N ILE A 464 0.90 -9.73 -15.38
CA ILE A 464 -0.51 -9.72 -14.95
C ILE A 464 -1.32 -9.62 -16.26
N GLY A 465 -1.72 -10.79 -16.77
CA GLY A 465 -2.50 -10.94 -18.00
C GLY A 465 -3.92 -10.42 -17.88
#